data_AF-A0A0G2J2X8-F1
#
_entry.id   AF-A0A0G2J2X8-F1
#
_cell.length_a   1.000
_cell.length_b   1.000
_cell.length_c   1.000
_cell.angle_alpha   90.00
_cell.angle_beta   90.00
_cell.angle_gamma   90.00
#
_symmetry.space_group_name_H-M   'P 1'
#
loop_
_entity.id
_entity.type
_entity.pdbx_description
1 polymer ?
#
loop_
_entity_poly.entity_id
_entity_poly.type
_entity_poly.pdbx_seq_one_letter_code
_entity_poly.pdbx_strand_id
1 'polypeptide(L)'
;MTMSCDLSLPWADCDAGHLDSDGIAIRKCSTEFLSTLCTAYIDCLADDKVHVPDSSANMLFESVMEELRRLSSSPSLFPSTETQERFWPILSQAIDNKIAAAQPKIDEEIRADFLMRANLLAREEDSLLQRLNRPSYKPGLLPWEQFLLKGSPGCGVRLPRTTPNATLQLMPIGGVALHFRWMRDRHLTSAKCEGVSSLTDLERM
;
A
#
# COMPACT_ATOMS: atom_id res chain seq x y z
N MET A 1 -43.39 20.07 9.02
CA MET A 1 -43.47 18.66 9.42
C MET A 1 -42.18 18.34 10.14
N THR A 2 -42.17 18.40 11.47
CA THR A 2 -41.02 18.06 12.30
C THR A 2 -40.96 16.53 12.39
N MET A 3 -40.02 15.94 11.66
CA MET A 3 -39.64 14.54 11.87
C MET A 3 -38.96 14.47 13.23
N SER A 4 -39.70 14.06 14.27
CA SER A 4 -39.11 13.60 15.51
C SER A 4 -38.42 12.28 15.20
N CYS A 5 -37.12 12.32 14.88
CA CYS A 5 -36.28 11.15 15.02
C CYS A 5 -36.26 10.84 16.52
N ASP A 6 -36.83 9.69 16.89
CA ASP A 6 -36.71 9.14 18.24
C ASP A 6 -35.24 8.77 18.48
N LEU A 7 -34.43 9.78 18.81
CA LEU A 7 -33.06 9.61 19.24
C LEU A 7 -33.08 9.06 20.66
N SER A 8 -32.82 7.75 20.77
CA SER A 8 -32.57 7.12 22.06
C SER A 8 -31.22 7.61 22.59
N LEU A 9 -31.25 8.57 23.50
CA LEU A 9 -30.04 9.07 24.14
C LEU A 9 -29.46 7.98 25.05
N PRO A 10 -28.14 7.69 24.98
CA PRO A 10 -27.51 6.65 25.80
C PRO A 10 -27.65 6.87 27.31
N TRP A 11 -27.87 8.10 27.72
CA TRP A 11 -27.99 8.52 29.12
C TRP A 11 -29.43 8.90 29.51
N ALA A 12 -30.43 8.51 28.71
CA ALA A 12 -31.85 8.85 28.97
C ALA A 12 -32.34 8.33 30.33
N ASP A 13 -31.83 7.18 30.77
CA ASP A 13 -32.19 6.57 32.06
C ASP A 13 -31.31 7.06 33.22
N CYS A 14 -30.30 7.89 32.94
CA CYS A 14 -29.37 8.41 33.94
C CYS A 14 -29.81 9.78 34.46
N ASP A 15 -29.44 10.08 35.70
CA ASP A 15 -29.68 11.40 36.29
C ASP A 15 -28.72 12.46 35.70
N ALA A 16 -29.18 13.20 34.70
CA ALA A 16 -28.44 14.32 34.11
C ALA A 16 -28.32 15.54 35.03
N GLY A 17 -29.07 15.57 36.14
CA GLY A 17 -29.16 16.73 37.02
C GLY A 17 -30.01 17.87 36.45
N HIS A 18 -30.55 18.71 37.34
CA HIS A 18 -31.53 19.74 37.01
C HIS A 18 -31.11 21.09 37.60
N LEU A 19 -31.24 22.14 36.79
CA LEU A 19 -30.99 23.53 37.16
C LEU A 19 -32.31 24.26 37.42
N ASP A 20 -32.31 25.15 38.40
CA ASP A 20 -33.38 26.11 38.63
C ASP A 20 -33.34 27.26 37.59
N SER A 21 -34.37 28.11 37.58
CA SER A 21 -34.43 29.33 36.76
C SER A 21 -33.27 30.28 37.00
N ASP A 22 -32.67 30.23 38.20
CA ASP A 22 -31.52 31.05 38.60
C ASP A 22 -30.17 30.41 38.23
N GLY A 23 -30.17 29.26 37.54
CA GLY A 23 -28.95 28.53 37.14
C GLY A 23 -28.28 27.76 38.28
N ILE A 24 -28.98 27.57 39.40
CA ILE A 24 -28.51 26.80 40.56
C ILE A 24 -28.92 25.34 40.41
N ALA A 25 -28.02 24.40 40.68
CA ALA A 25 -28.33 22.97 40.61
C ALA A 25 -29.25 22.54 41.77
N ILE A 26 -30.49 22.17 41.42
CA ILE A 26 -31.48 21.58 42.33
C ILE A 26 -31.16 20.09 42.54
N ARG A 27 -30.77 19.42 41.45
CA ARG A 27 -30.37 18.01 41.44
C ARG A 27 -29.04 17.89 40.73
N LYS A 28 -28.07 17.25 41.37
CA LYS A 28 -26.76 16.96 40.79
C LYS A 28 -26.84 15.80 39.81
N CYS A 29 -25.92 15.75 38.85
CA CYS A 29 -25.81 14.62 37.93
C CYS A 29 -25.19 13.39 38.62
N SER A 30 -25.54 12.20 38.14
CA SER A 30 -24.93 10.95 38.62
C SER A 30 -23.56 10.73 37.97
N THR A 31 -22.72 9.94 38.63
CA THR A 31 -21.44 9.51 38.03
C THR A 31 -21.65 8.61 36.82
N GLU A 32 -22.76 7.85 36.79
CA GLU A 32 -23.16 7.02 35.63
C GLU A 32 -23.51 7.88 34.41
N PHE A 33 -24.20 9.00 34.62
CA PHE A 33 -24.45 9.98 33.56
C PHE A 33 -23.13 10.52 32.99
N LEU A 34 -22.19 10.91 33.86
CA LEU A 34 -20.88 11.42 33.41
C LEU A 34 -20.08 10.38 32.64
N SER A 35 -20.09 9.11 33.07
CA SER A 35 -19.40 8.04 32.35
C SER A 35 -20.04 7.74 31.00
N THR A 36 -21.38 7.69 30.95
CA THR A 36 -22.11 7.41 29.70
C THR A 36 -21.97 8.54 28.68
N LEU A 37 -21.94 9.79 29.15
CA LEU A 37 -21.67 10.96 28.32
C LEU A 37 -20.24 10.91 27.74
N CYS A 38 -19.24 10.58 28.55
CA CYS A 38 -17.86 10.41 28.08
C CYS A 38 -17.75 9.32 27.02
N THR A 39 -18.36 8.14 27.25
CA THR A 39 -18.34 7.06 26.27
C THR A 39 -19.04 7.44 24.99
N ALA A 40 -20.21 8.08 25.08
CA ALA A 40 -20.95 8.54 23.90
C ALA A 40 -20.15 9.56 23.08
N TYR A 41 -19.45 10.49 23.73
CA TYR A 41 -18.57 11.44 23.04
C TYR A 41 -17.44 10.71 22.29
N ILE A 42 -16.77 9.78 22.98
CA ILE A 42 -15.67 8.99 22.41
C ILE A 42 -16.14 8.14 21.22
N ASP A 43 -17.34 7.57 21.30
CA ASP A 43 -17.90 6.76 20.23
C ASP A 43 -18.32 7.62 19.04
N CYS A 44 -18.84 8.83 19.27
CA CYS A 44 -19.09 9.79 18.19
C CYS A 44 -17.80 10.16 17.45
N LEU A 45 -16.68 10.36 18.14
CA LEU A 45 -15.39 10.64 17.49
C LEU A 45 -14.90 9.50 16.58
N ALA A 46 -15.40 8.28 16.79
CA ALA A 46 -15.06 7.12 15.97
C ALA A 46 -16.05 6.89 14.80
N ASP A 47 -17.16 7.63 14.74
CA ASP A 47 -18.18 7.46 13.70
C ASP A 47 -17.94 8.41 12.52
N ASP A 48 -17.62 7.83 11.36
CA ASP A 48 -17.38 8.55 10.10
C ASP A 48 -18.57 9.42 9.64
N LYS A 49 -19.78 9.18 10.17
CA LYS A 49 -21.01 9.87 9.77
C LYS A 49 -21.32 11.12 10.58
N VAL A 50 -20.53 11.46 11.60
CA VAL A 50 -20.76 12.69 12.39
C VAL A 50 -20.74 13.94 11.50
N HIS A 51 -19.97 13.95 10.42
CA HIS A 51 -19.93 15.07 9.47
C HIS A 51 -21.16 15.17 8.56
N VAL A 52 -22.05 14.17 8.56
CA VAL A 52 -23.26 14.17 7.73
C VAL A 52 -24.39 14.88 8.49
N PRO A 53 -24.89 16.03 7.99
CA PRO A 53 -26.01 16.75 8.60
C PRO A 53 -27.24 15.87 8.78
N ASP A 54 -27.96 16.06 9.89
CA ASP A 54 -29.20 15.36 10.24
C ASP A 54 -29.09 13.83 10.35
N SER A 55 -27.87 13.28 10.30
CA SER A 55 -27.63 11.87 10.57
C SER A 55 -27.81 11.57 12.06
N SER A 56 -28.17 10.34 12.40
CA SER A 56 -28.29 9.92 13.80
C SER A 56 -26.99 10.16 14.60
N ALA A 57 -25.83 9.95 13.96
CA ALA A 57 -24.53 10.17 14.56
C ALA A 57 -24.27 11.66 14.85
N ASN A 58 -24.61 12.53 13.89
CA ASN A 58 -24.47 13.97 14.06
C ASN A 58 -25.42 14.51 15.14
N MET A 59 -26.69 14.11 15.11
CA MET A 59 -27.67 14.52 16.13
C MET A 59 -27.27 14.07 17.55
N LEU A 60 -26.69 12.87 17.68
CA LEU A 60 -26.11 12.41 18.95
C LEU A 60 -24.91 13.26 19.35
N PHE A 61 -24.01 13.55 18.43
CA PHE A 61 -22.84 14.39 18.69
C PHE A 61 -23.23 15.79 19.17
N GLU A 62 -24.18 16.45 18.51
CA GLU A 62 -24.72 17.74 18.94
C GLU A 62 -25.32 17.66 20.35
N SER A 63 -26.10 16.61 20.63
CA SER A 63 -26.67 16.39 21.97
C SER A 63 -25.58 16.20 23.05
N VAL A 64 -24.50 15.48 22.74
CA VAL A 64 -23.34 15.34 23.64
C VAL A 64 -22.67 16.69 23.87
N MET A 65 -22.47 17.47 22.80
CA MET A 65 -21.82 18.79 22.89
C MET A 65 -22.64 19.79 23.69
N GLU A 66 -23.97 19.77 23.55
CA GLU A 66 -24.89 20.56 24.37
C GLU A 66 -24.76 20.21 25.86
N GLU A 67 -24.71 18.92 26.20
CA GLU A 67 -24.54 18.46 27.58
C GLU A 67 -23.18 18.83 28.17
N LEU A 68 -22.08 18.67 27.41
CA LEU A 68 -20.75 19.11 27.84
C LEU A 68 -20.70 20.63 28.03
N ARG A 69 -21.39 21.39 27.18
CA ARG A 69 -21.52 22.84 27.33
C ARG A 69 -22.33 23.21 28.57
N ARG A 70 -23.40 22.47 28.87
CA ARG A 70 -24.21 22.65 30.09
C ARG A 70 -23.37 22.39 31.34
N LEU A 71 -22.61 21.30 31.38
CA LEU A 71 -21.72 20.96 32.51
C LEU A 71 -20.61 21.99 32.71
N SER A 72 -20.02 22.51 31.63
CA SER A 72 -18.98 23.55 31.75
C SER A 72 -19.54 24.90 32.23
N SER A 73 -20.76 25.23 31.81
CA SER A 73 -21.44 26.48 32.21
C SER A 73 -21.98 26.44 33.65
N SER A 74 -22.29 25.24 34.15
CA SER A 74 -22.88 25.05 35.48
C SER A 74 -22.12 24.00 36.30
N PRO A 75 -20.96 24.36 36.87
CA PRO A 75 -20.14 23.44 37.68
C PRO A 75 -20.84 22.86 38.92
N SER A 76 -21.87 23.54 39.41
CA SER A 76 -22.69 23.09 40.54
C SER A 76 -23.47 21.79 40.25
N LEU A 77 -23.61 21.40 38.98
CA LEU A 77 -24.24 20.15 38.56
C LEU A 77 -23.44 18.92 38.96
N PHE A 78 -22.12 19.03 39.10
CA PHE A 78 -21.29 17.87 39.42
C PHE A 78 -21.62 17.33 40.82
N PRO A 79 -21.59 16.00 41.02
CA PRO A 79 -21.87 15.37 42.31
C PRO A 79 -20.93 15.90 43.41
N SER A 80 -19.65 16.11 43.08
CA SER A 80 -18.64 16.70 43.96
C SER A 80 -17.64 17.57 43.20
N THR A 81 -16.93 18.46 43.90
CA THR A 81 -15.84 19.28 43.35
C THR A 81 -14.67 18.42 42.84
N GLU A 82 -14.35 17.33 43.55
CA GLU A 82 -13.34 16.37 43.12
C GLU A 82 -13.71 15.68 41.79
N THR A 83 -14.99 15.35 41.60
CA THR A 83 -15.48 14.79 40.34
C THR A 83 -15.38 15.80 39.21
N GLN A 84 -15.73 17.06 39.46
CA GLN A 84 -15.62 18.15 38.48
C GLN A 84 -14.16 18.33 38.02
N GLU A 85 -13.22 18.39 38.96
CA GLU A 85 -11.80 18.60 38.66
C GLU A 85 -11.19 17.45 37.87
N ARG A 86 -11.64 16.21 38.12
CA ARG A 86 -11.13 15.01 37.42
C ARG A 86 -11.79 14.75 36.07
N PHE A 87 -13.04 15.17 35.89
CA PHE A 87 -13.81 14.85 34.69
C PHE A 87 -13.14 15.34 33.40
N TRP A 88 -12.77 16.62 33.34
CA TRP A 88 -12.19 17.21 32.12
C TRP A 88 -10.82 16.64 31.74
N PRO A 89 -9.87 16.45 32.69
CA PRO A 89 -8.62 15.76 32.38
C PRO A 89 -8.83 14.33 31.86
N ILE A 90 -9.75 13.56 32.47
CA ILE A 90 -10.06 12.20 32.02
C ILE A 90 -10.62 12.21 30.61
N LEU A 91 -11.56 13.12 30.32
CA LEU A 91 -12.13 13.27 28.98
C LEU A 91 -11.06 13.64 27.96
N SER A 92 -10.21 14.62 28.26
CA SER A 92 -9.09 15.02 27.39
C SER A 92 -8.15 13.85 27.09
N GLN A 93 -7.74 13.12 28.13
CA GLN A 93 -6.84 11.97 27.96
C GLN A 93 -7.49 10.87 27.10
N ALA A 94 -8.79 10.64 27.26
CA ALA A 94 -9.51 9.65 26.46
C ALA A 94 -9.59 10.05 24.99
N ILE A 95 -9.76 11.34 24.70
CA ILE A 95 -9.71 11.90 23.33
C ILE A 95 -8.31 11.70 22.74
N ASP A 96 -7.26 12.09 23.45
CA ASP A 96 -5.88 11.96 22.98
C ASP A 96 -5.52 10.51 22.65
N ASN A 97 -5.94 9.57 23.51
CA ASN A 97 -5.74 8.14 23.28
C ASN A 97 -6.45 7.64 22.01
N LYS A 98 -7.65 8.16 21.73
CA LYS A 98 -8.43 7.78 20.54
C LYS A 98 -7.81 8.35 19.27
N ILE A 99 -7.37 9.61 19.31
CA ILE A 99 -6.63 10.23 18.20
C ILE A 99 -5.34 9.46 17.93
N ALA A 100 -4.56 9.17 18.98
CA ALA A 100 -3.32 8.40 18.85
C ALA A 100 -3.55 6.98 18.29
N ALA A 101 -4.67 6.34 18.63
CA ALA A 101 -5.04 5.04 18.08
C ALA A 101 -5.51 5.09 16.61
N ALA A 102 -6.09 6.22 16.18
CA ALA A 102 -6.51 6.43 14.79
C ALA A 102 -5.34 6.84 13.88
N GLN A 103 -4.38 7.59 14.40
CA GLN A 103 -3.22 8.12 13.68
C GLN A 103 -2.46 7.08 12.82
N PRO A 104 -2.10 5.87 13.30
CA PRO A 104 -1.35 4.93 12.49
C PRO A 104 -2.10 4.48 11.22
N LYS A 105 -3.43 4.35 11.29
CA LYS A 105 -4.25 3.99 10.11
C LYS A 105 -4.23 5.11 9.07
N ILE A 106 -4.38 6.35 9.53
CA ILE A 106 -4.31 7.54 8.66
C ILE A 106 -2.93 7.63 8.01
N ASP A 107 -1.86 7.41 8.79
CA ASP A 107 -0.49 7.43 8.28
C ASP A 107 -0.23 6.31 7.25
N GLU A 108 -0.79 5.11 7.46
CA GLU A 108 -0.73 4.01 6.51
C GLU A 108 -1.46 4.33 5.20
N GLU A 109 -2.65 4.92 5.26
CA GLU A 109 -3.41 5.32 4.07
C GLU A 109 -2.68 6.41 3.27
N ILE A 110 -2.19 7.45 3.96
CA ILE A 110 -1.39 8.52 3.33
C ILE A 110 -0.14 7.94 2.68
N ARG A 111 0.54 7.01 3.37
CA ARG A 111 1.74 6.36 2.85
C ARG A 111 1.43 5.48 1.64
N ALA A 112 0.34 4.74 1.65
CA ALA A 112 -0.07 3.88 0.54
C ALA A 112 -0.35 4.72 -0.71
N ASP A 113 -1.06 5.83 -0.57
CA ASP A 113 -1.33 6.76 -1.66
C ASP A 113 -0.05 7.41 -2.19
N PHE A 114 0.84 7.85 -1.31
CA PHE A 114 2.16 8.37 -1.71
C PHE A 114 2.96 7.34 -2.53
N LEU A 115 3.01 6.08 -2.07
CA LEU A 115 3.69 4.99 -2.77
C LEU A 115 3.05 4.69 -4.13
N MET A 116 1.73 4.76 -4.25
CA MET A 116 1.04 4.60 -5.52
C MET A 116 1.45 5.70 -6.51
N ARG A 117 1.42 6.96 -6.07
CA ARG A 117 1.83 8.10 -6.90
C ARG A 117 3.31 8.01 -7.30
N ALA A 118 4.19 7.65 -6.39
CA ALA A 118 5.61 7.45 -6.67
C ALA A 118 5.85 6.36 -7.73
N ASN A 119 5.10 5.24 -7.66
CA ASN A 119 5.18 4.18 -8.67
C ASN A 119 4.69 4.64 -10.05
N LEU A 120 3.63 5.47 -10.10
CA LEU A 120 3.15 6.03 -11.37
C LEU A 120 4.21 6.93 -11.99
N LEU A 121 4.81 7.83 -11.21
CA LEU A 121 5.89 8.71 -11.66
C LEU A 121 7.11 7.92 -12.16
N ALA A 122 7.52 6.87 -11.44
CA ALA A 122 8.63 6.03 -11.88
C ALA A 122 8.36 5.34 -13.23
N ARG A 123 7.12 4.88 -13.46
CA ARG A 123 6.73 4.29 -14.76
C ARG A 123 6.71 5.31 -15.90
N GLU A 124 6.30 6.54 -15.62
CA GLU A 124 6.35 7.63 -16.60
C GLU A 124 7.80 8.00 -16.95
N GLU A 125 8.68 8.06 -15.95
CA GLU A 125 10.11 8.26 -16.15
C GLU A 125 10.73 7.16 -17.02
N ASP A 126 10.47 5.89 -16.70
CA ASP A 126 10.94 4.75 -17.50
C ASP A 126 10.47 4.84 -18.96
N SER A 127 9.21 5.21 -19.19
CA SER A 127 8.64 5.40 -20.53
C SER A 127 9.34 6.53 -21.29
N LEU A 128 9.65 7.64 -20.64
CA LEU A 128 10.39 8.75 -21.23
C LEU A 128 11.84 8.35 -21.55
N LEU A 129 12.52 7.65 -20.63
CA LEU A 129 13.88 7.15 -20.83
C LEU A 129 13.94 6.15 -22.00
N GLN A 130 12.94 5.27 -22.14
CA GLN A 130 12.86 4.36 -23.30
C GLN A 130 12.67 5.10 -24.63
N ARG A 131 11.96 6.24 -24.63
CA ARG A 131 11.78 7.06 -25.85
C ARG A 131 13.03 7.86 -26.22
N LEU A 132 13.74 8.38 -25.23
CA LEU A 132 14.94 9.20 -25.42
C LEU A 132 16.16 8.35 -25.79
N ASN A 133 16.28 7.17 -25.18
CA ASN A 133 17.37 6.26 -25.49
C ASN A 133 17.13 5.58 -26.84
N ARG A 134 18.20 5.44 -27.63
CA ARG A 134 18.18 4.60 -28.84
C ARG A 134 17.68 3.21 -28.42
N PRO A 135 16.67 2.62 -29.08
CA PRO A 135 16.15 1.31 -28.68
C PRO A 135 17.26 0.27 -28.81
N SER A 136 17.84 -0.12 -27.67
CA SER A 136 18.77 -1.25 -27.55
C SER A 136 18.04 -2.59 -27.64
N TYR A 137 16.71 -2.54 -27.53
CA TYR A 137 15.80 -3.67 -27.49
C TYR A 137 14.67 -3.44 -28.49
N LYS A 138 14.36 -4.45 -29.32
CA LYS A 138 13.22 -4.43 -30.23
C LYS A 138 12.12 -5.34 -29.67
N PRO A 139 10.96 -4.79 -29.24
CA PRO A 139 9.87 -5.60 -28.72
C PRO A 139 9.33 -6.55 -29.80
N GLY A 140 8.99 -7.78 -29.37
CA GLY A 140 8.49 -8.85 -30.25
C GLY A 140 9.57 -9.79 -30.82
N LEU A 141 10.85 -9.55 -30.54
CA LEU A 141 11.94 -10.47 -30.88
C LEU A 141 12.32 -11.34 -29.69
N LEU A 142 12.67 -12.60 -29.97
CA LEU A 142 13.26 -13.51 -28.98
C LEU A 142 14.62 -12.96 -28.50
N PRO A 143 15.04 -13.25 -27.25
CA PRO A 143 16.27 -12.70 -26.69
C PRO A 143 17.52 -12.91 -27.56
N TRP A 144 17.61 -14.04 -28.28
CA TRP A 144 18.75 -14.32 -29.18
C TRP A 144 18.72 -13.50 -30.47
N GLU A 145 17.54 -13.11 -30.97
CA GLU A 145 17.37 -12.34 -32.21
C GLU A 145 17.87 -10.90 -32.06
N GLN A 146 17.92 -10.40 -30.83
CA GLN A 146 18.35 -9.03 -30.52
C GLN A 146 19.84 -8.83 -30.74
N PHE A 147 20.64 -9.87 -30.54
CA PHE A 147 22.08 -9.87 -30.82
C PHE A 147 22.38 -9.85 -32.32
N LEU A 148 21.40 -10.16 -33.18
CA LEU A 148 21.56 -10.13 -34.64
C LEU A 148 21.15 -8.79 -35.25
N LEU A 149 20.57 -7.88 -34.46
CA LEU A 149 20.22 -6.55 -34.93
C LEU A 149 21.47 -5.76 -35.31
N LYS A 150 21.39 -5.05 -36.44
CA LYS A 150 22.49 -4.23 -36.93
C LYS A 150 22.77 -3.10 -35.94
N GLY A 151 23.94 -3.14 -35.30
CA GLY A 151 24.37 -2.14 -34.32
C GLY A 151 23.96 -2.43 -32.87
N SER A 152 23.48 -3.64 -32.55
CA SER A 152 23.27 -4.02 -31.16
C SER A 152 24.60 -4.19 -30.40
N PRO A 153 24.66 -3.86 -29.10
CA PRO A 153 25.86 -4.04 -28.29
C PRO A 153 26.28 -5.52 -28.28
N GLY A 154 27.53 -5.81 -28.65
CA GLY A 154 28.03 -7.19 -28.77
C GLY A 154 27.79 -7.87 -30.12
N CYS A 155 27.08 -7.24 -31.06
CA CYS A 155 27.00 -7.69 -32.45
C CYS A 155 28.33 -7.42 -33.16
N GLY A 156 29.29 -8.35 -33.00
CA GLY A 156 30.56 -8.33 -33.71
C GLY A 156 30.46 -8.74 -35.18
N VAL A 157 29.25 -9.03 -35.69
CA VAL A 157 29.04 -9.62 -37.00
C VAL A 157 28.70 -8.53 -38.02
N ARG A 158 29.64 -8.24 -38.93
CA ARG A 158 29.36 -7.48 -40.15
C ARG A 158 28.67 -8.38 -41.15
N LEU A 159 27.34 -8.30 -41.20
CA LEU A 159 26.57 -9.02 -42.23
C LEU A 159 26.84 -8.43 -43.62
N PRO A 160 27.08 -9.26 -44.65
CA PRO A 160 27.26 -8.79 -46.02
C PRO A 160 25.99 -8.10 -46.52
N ARG A 161 26.13 -7.17 -47.47
CA ARG A 161 24.96 -6.54 -48.12
C ARG A 161 24.27 -7.59 -48.98
N THR A 162 23.08 -8.04 -48.57
CA THR A 162 22.25 -9.00 -49.32
C THR A 162 21.06 -8.30 -49.98
N THR A 163 20.47 -8.95 -50.98
CA THR A 163 19.21 -8.51 -51.60
C THR A 163 18.05 -8.63 -50.60
N PRO A 164 16.99 -7.81 -50.72
CA PRO A 164 15.80 -7.97 -49.90
C PRO A 164 15.24 -9.40 -50.05
N ASN A 165 14.85 -10.01 -48.92
CA ASN A 165 14.38 -11.40 -48.78
C ASN A 165 15.44 -12.51 -48.92
N ALA A 166 16.74 -12.20 -48.82
CA ALA A 166 17.76 -13.23 -48.75
C ALA A 166 17.72 -13.98 -47.40
N THR A 167 17.61 -15.31 -47.44
CA THR A 167 17.73 -16.17 -46.27
C THR A 167 19.20 -16.41 -45.97
N LEU A 168 19.65 -16.08 -44.75
CA LEU A 168 21.01 -16.32 -44.28
C LEU A 168 20.98 -17.31 -43.12
N GLN A 169 21.70 -18.42 -43.24
CA GLN A 169 21.94 -19.32 -42.12
C GLN A 169 23.19 -18.88 -41.37
N LEU A 170 23.03 -18.56 -40.09
CA LEU A 170 24.12 -18.16 -39.20
C LEU A 170 24.19 -19.16 -38.05
N MET A 171 25.41 -19.61 -37.74
CA MET A 171 25.65 -20.37 -36.52
C MET A 171 26.09 -19.41 -35.41
N PRO A 172 25.38 -19.36 -34.26
CA PRO A 172 25.80 -18.55 -33.12
C PRO A 172 27.21 -18.92 -32.66
N ILE A 173 27.93 -17.97 -32.05
CA ILE A 173 29.34 -18.18 -31.66
C ILE A 173 29.54 -19.38 -30.72
N GLY A 174 28.59 -19.62 -29.80
CA GLY A 174 28.60 -20.82 -28.96
C GLY A 174 28.40 -22.12 -29.74
N GLY A 175 27.54 -22.09 -30.77
CA GLY A 175 27.35 -23.21 -31.69
C GLY A 175 28.61 -23.49 -32.52
N VAL A 176 29.28 -22.44 -32.99
CA VAL A 176 30.58 -22.53 -33.69
C VAL A 176 31.63 -23.23 -32.84
N ALA A 177 31.76 -22.85 -31.58
CA ALA A 177 32.70 -23.48 -30.65
C ALA A 177 32.39 -24.96 -30.41
N LEU A 178 31.12 -25.32 -30.22
CA LEU A 178 30.70 -26.71 -30.04
C LEU A 178 30.93 -27.56 -31.28
N HIS A 179 30.59 -27.02 -32.46
CA HIS A 179 30.81 -27.71 -33.73
C HIS A 179 32.30 -27.96 -33.99
N PHE A 180 33.17 -26.97 -33.77
CA PHE A 180 34.61 -27.15 -33.93
C PHE A 180 35.19 -28.15 -32.94
N ARG A 181 34.70 -28.16 -31.70
CA ARG A 181 35.09 -29.15 -30.70
C ARG A 181 34.68 -30.55 -31.14
N TRP A 182 33.44 -30.73 -31.60
CA TRP A 182 32.95 -32.01 -32.10
C TRP A 182 33.74 -32.52 -33.32
N MET A 183 34.03 -31.64 -34.28
CA MET A 183 34.86 -31.97 -35.45
C MET A 183 36.27 -32.40 -35.02
N ARG A 184 36.89 -31.69 -34.08
CA ARG A 184 38.20 -32.04 -33.54
C ARG A 184 38.18 -33.40 -32.84
N ASP A 185 37.20 -33.63 -31.98
CA ASP A 185 37.06 -34.90 -31.26
C ASP A 185 36.84 -36.07 -32.24
N ARG A 186 36.06 -35.87 -33.31
CA ARG A 186 35.86 -36.86 -34.37
C ARG A 186 37.14 -37.17 -35.13
N HIS A 187 37.93 -36.15 -35.50
CA HIS A 187 39.24 -36.36 -36.14
C HIS A 187 40.21 -37.11 -35.22
N LEU A 188 40.28 -36.75 -33.94
CA LEU A 188 41.12 -37.45 -32.95
C LEU A 188 40.68 -38.90 -32.75
N THR A 189 39.38 -39.17 -32.83
CA THR A 189 38.83 -40.53 -32.72
C THR A 189 39.14 -41.35 -33.96
N SER A 190 38.99 -40.79 -35.17
CA SER A 190 39.36 -41.44 -36.43
C SER A 190 40.85 -41.82 -36.45
N ALA A 191 41.73 -40.88 -36.09
CA ALA A 191 43.17 -41.12 -36.04
C ALA A 191 43.58 -42.23 -35.06
N LYS A 192 42.88 -42.34 -33.92
CA LYS A 192 43.08 -43.45 -32.97
C LYS A 192 42.63 -44.79 -33.54
N CYS A 193 41.49 -44.84 -34.22
CA CYS A 193 41.00 -46.07 -34.85
C CYS A 193 41.94 -46.52 -35.98
N GLU A 194 42.44 -45.59 -36.81
CA GLU A 194 43.39 -45.88 -37.90
C GLU A 194 44.75 -46.36 -37.37
N GLY A 195 45.25 -45.78 -36.27
CA GLY A 195 46.49 -46.23 -35.61
C GLY A 195 46.39 -47.58 -34.87
N VAL A 196 45.18 -48.00 -34.49
CA VAL A 196 44.93 -49.32 -33.89
C VAL A 196 44.87 -50.41 -34.97
N SER A 197 44.36 -50.11 -36.16
CA SER A 197 44.34 -51.05 -37.28
C SER A 197 45.73 -51.44 -37.80
N SER A 198 46.76 -50.60 -37.64
CA SER A 198 48.14 -50.93 -38.05
C SER A 198 48.89 -51.84 -37.06
N LEU A 199 48.39 -51.99 -35.82
CA LEU A 199 48.99 -52.89 -34.81
C LEU A 199 48.43 -54.31 -34.89
N THR A 200 47.22 -54.49 -35.41
CA THR A 200 46.58 -55.81 -35.52
C THR A 200 47.06 -56.65 -36.72
N ASP A 201 47.73 -56.04 -37.70
CA ASP A 201 48.27 -56.76 -38.86
C ASP A 201 49.72 -57.28 -38.65
N LEU A 202 50.40 -56.85 -37.57
CA LEU A 202 51.76 -57.31 -37.22
C LEU A 202 51.78 -58.50 -36.24
N GLU A 203 50.64 -58.89 -35.67
CA GLU A 203 50.51 -60.08 -34.80
C GLU A 203 49.98 -61.33 -35.55
N ARG A 204 49.91 -61.29 -36.89
CA ARG A 204 49.49 -62.43 -37.73
C ARG A 204 50.51 -62.85 -38.80
N MET A 205 51.78 -62.47 -38.68
CA MET A 205 52.88 -63.08 -39.46
C MET A 205 53.75 -63.97 -38.57
#